data_AF-A0A925HQ74-F1
#
_entry.id   AF-A0A925HQ74-F1
#
_cell.length_a   1.000
_cell.length_b   1.000
_cell.length_c   1.000
_cell.angle_alpha   90.00
_cell.angle_beta   90.00
_cell.angle_gamma   90.00
#
_symmetry.space_group_name_H-M   'P 1'
#
loop_
_entity.id
_entity.type
_entity.pdbx_description
1 polymer ?
#
loop_
_entity_poly.entity_id
_entity_poly.type
_entity_poly.pdbx_seq_one_letter_code
_entity_poly.pdbx_strand_id
1 'polypeptide(L)'
;MPESVLHLDGPRAALREGDGAGIRIAVLDTGIEAGHPALRGLRLRDDVILLGDGPRVSVSDGAGEDAYGHGTAIAGIIRDIAPQAEIGSFRVLGADLASRSVIIGAGARLAMARGYHILNCSFGCRGDAAFVLPFKDWVDEAYLRHVHVVSACSNVDIDRREWPSHFPTVVSVNMARTETGVFHHLPGHLVEFATGGQGVSAPWIGGGVKTVTGSSYAAPVMAALLARMLSRTGPMHPVVAKSVLRELAQPWQDDVAARNVRRAVLSRAGSES
;
A
#
# COMPACT_ATOMS: atom_id res chain seq x y z
N MET A 1 -25.36 12.72 12.86
CA MET A 1 -24.46 11.55 12.77
C MET A 1 -24.56 10.82 14.09
N PRO A 2 -25.03 9.57 14.16
CA PRO A 2 -24.93 8.81 15.41
C PRO A 2 -23.45 8.66 15.77
N GLU A 3 -23.10 8.76 17.05
CA GLU A 3 -21.74 8.52 17.52
C GLU A 3 -21.26 7.15 17.04
N SER A 4 -20.06 7.12 16.44
CA SER A 4 -19.44 5.87 16.01
C SER A 4 -19.32 4.93 17.23
N VAL A 5 -19.79 3.69 17.09
CA VAL A 5 -19.66 2.66 18.13
C VAL A 5 -18.18 2.30 18.38
N LEU A 6 -17.27 2.76 17.50
CA LEU A 6 -15.84 2.60 17.64
C LEU A 6 -15.26 3.64 18.61
N HIS A 7 -14.50 3.20 19.60
CA HIS A 7 -13.69 4.10 20.43
C HIS A 7 -12.48 4.61 19.63
N LEU A 8 -12.59 5.82 19.07
CA LEU A 8 -11.61 6.35 18.10
C LEU A 8 -10.44 7.12 18.71
N ASP A 9 -10.48 7.49 19.99
CA ASP A 9 -9.43 8.32 20.60
C ASP A 9 -8.06 7.63 20.60
N GLY A 10 -8.04 6.34 20.95
CA GLY A 10 -6.82 5.52 20.93
C GLY A 10 -6.22 5.41 19.52
N PRO A 11 -6.98 4.93 18.52
CA PRO A 11 -6.52 4.92 17.13
C PRO A 11 -6.11 6.29 16.57
N ARG A 12 -6.83 7.37 16.91
CA ARG A 12 -6.49 8.74 16.50
C ARG A 12 -5.14 9.18 17.06
N ALA A 13 -4.88 8.93 18.34
CA ALA A 13 -3.58 9.17 18.95
C ALA A 13 -2.49 8.30 18.32
N ALA A 14 -2.80 7.02 18.07
CA ALA A 14 -1.87 6.07 17.45
C ALA A 14 -1.39 6.50 16.06
N LEU A 15 -2.26 7.05 15.21
CA LEU A 15 -1.87 7.61 13.92
C LEU A 15 -0.88 8.77 14.03
N ARG A 16 -0.88 9.50 15.16
CA ARG A 16 0.00 10.66 15.41
C ARG A 16 1.28 10.33 16.18
N GLU A 17 1.23 9.31 17.03
CA GLU A 17 2.29 9.00 18.00
C GLU A 17 2.96 7.66 17.76
N GLY A 18 2.31 6.75 17.04
CA GLY A 18 2.90 5.47 16.66
C GLY A 18 4.09 5.66 15.73
N ASP A 19 5.03 4.73 15.78
CA ASP A 19 6.25 4.71 14.98
C ASP A 19 6.38 3.43 14.14
N GLY A 20 5.40 2.51 14.22
CA GLY A 20 5.40 1.23 13.53
C GLY A 20 6.13 0.10 14.27
N ALA A 21 6.62 0.32 15.50
CA ALA A 21 7.35 -0.70 16.25
C ALA A 21 6.57 -2.02 16.37
N GLY A 22 7.25 -3.14 16.06
CA GLY A 22 6.66 -4.49 16.11
C GLY A 22 5.74 -4.82 14.93
N ILE A 23 5.51 -3.88 14.00
CA ILE A 23 4.74 -4.13 12.78
C ILE A 23 5.68 -4.45 11.63
N ARG A 24 5.27 -5.44 10.84
CA ARG A 24 6.02 -5.96 9.68
C ARG A 24 5.28 -5.61 8.40
N ILE A 25 5.97 -4.94 7.48
CA ILE A 25 5.43 -4.49 6.20
C ILE A 25 6.22 -5.15 5.07
N ALA A 26 5.53 -5.94 4.26
CA ALA A 26 6.11 -6.55 3.07
C ALA A 26 5.90 -5.61 1.88
N VAL A 27 7.00 -5.22 1.25
CA VAL A 27 6.99 -4.44 0.01
C VAL A 27 7.05 -5.43 -1.16
N LEU A 28 5.91 -5.67 -1.81
CA LEU A 28 5.81 -6.51 -2.99
C LEU A 28 6.07 -5.63 -4.21
N ASP A 29 7.31 -5.58 -4.68
CA ASP A 29 7.72 -4.58 -5.69
C ASP A 29 8.95 -5.05 -6.50
N THR A 30 9.79 -4.12 -6.97
CA THR A 30 10.99 -4.36 -7.77
C THR A 30 12.24 -4.75 -6.96
N GLY A 31 12.12 -4.90 -5.64
CA GLY A 31 13.24 -5.05 -4.71
C GLY A 31 13.57 -3.74 -3.99
N ILE A 32 14.55 -3.75 -3.10
CA ILE A 32 14.96 -2.57 -2.31
C ILE A 32 16.48 -2.49 -2.31
N GLU A 33 17.04 -1.35 -2.72
CA GLU A 33 18.47 -1.06 -2.59
C GLU A 33 18.83 -0.81 -1.11
N ALA A 34 19.20 -1.87 -0.39
CA ALA A 34 19.47 -1.80 1.05
C ALA A 34 20.64 -0.86 1.39
N GLY A 35 21.59 -0.69 0.45
CA GLY A 35 22.73 0.21 0.58
C GLY A 35 22.43 1.70 0.34
N HIS A 36 21.18 2.05 -0.01
CA HIS A 36 20.83 3.43 -0.37
C HIS A 36 21.04 4.39 0.82
N PRO A 37 21.66 5.58 0.64
CA PRO A 37 21.93 6.53 1.73
C PRO A 37 20.69 6.96 2.53
N ALA A 38 19.56 7.17 1.85
CA ALA A 38 18.28 7.50 2.49
C ALA A 38 17.71 6.36 3.37
N LEU A 39 18.14 5.11 3.15
CA LEU A 39 17.73 3.94 3.93
C LEU A 39 18.78 3.56 4.98
N ARG A 40 19.77 4.42 5.24
CA ARG A 40 20.84 4.13 6.20
C ARG A 40 20.29 3.74 7.56
N GLY A 41 20.68 2.55 8.03
CA GLY A 41 20.25 1.99 9.31
C GLY A 41 18.98 1.13 9.22
N LEU A 42 18.30 1.10 8.07
CA LEU A 42 17.29 0.08 7.79
C LEU A 42 18.00 -1.26 7.61
N ARG A 43 17.51 -2.29 8.30
CA ARG A 43 17.86 -3.68 8.03
C ARG A 43 16.62 -4.37 7.52
N LEU A 44 16.66 -4.86 6.28
CA LEU A 44 15.56 -5.62 5.71
C LEU A 44 15.37 -6.89 6.54
N ARG A 45 14.13 -7.15 6.95
CA ARG A 45 13.78 -8.33 7.74
C ARG A 45 13.90 -9.61 6.93
N ASP A 46 13.49 -9.50 5.68
CA ASP A 46 13.64 -10.47 4.61
C ASP A 46 13.99 -9.72 3.33
N ASP A 47 14.78 -10.34 2.47
CA ASP A 47 15.05 -9.84 1.14
C ASP A 47 15.13 -11.00 0.15
N VAL A 48 14.12 -11.09 -0.71
CA VAL A 48 13.92 -12.25 -1.58
C VAL A 48 13.47 -11.84 -2.97
N ILE A 49 13.83 -12.65 -3.96
CA ILE A 49 13.34 -12.56 -5.33
C ILE A 49 12.47 -13.78 -5.63
N LEU A 50 11.31 -13.52 -6.22
CA LEU A 50 10.43 -14.57 -6.71
C LEU A 50 10.54 -14.67 -8.23
N LEU A 51 10.95 -15.84 -8.70
CA LEU A 51 11.23 -16.11 -10.11
C LEU A 51 10.41 -17.30 -10.59
N GLY A 52 10.00 -17.30 -11.86
CA GLY A 52 9.33 -18.47 -12.43
C GLY A 52 8.78 -18.25 -13.83
N ASP A 53 8.99 -19.26 -14.67
CA ASP A 53 8.62 -19.24 -16.10
C ASP A 53 7.37 -20.09 -16.38
N GLY A 54 6.80 -20.71 -15.33
CA GLY A 54 5.62 -21.59 -15.42
C GLY A 54 4.73 -21.53 -14.16
N PRO A 55 4.08 -22.63 -13.75
CA PRO A 55 3.28 -22.68 -12.52
C PRO A 55 4.14 -22.81 -11.25
N ARG A 56 5.44 -23.10 -11.40
CA ARG A 56 6.39 -23.18 -10.30
C ARG A 56 7.06 -21.82 -10.12
N VAL A 57 7.12 -21.37 -8.87
CA VAL A 57 7.85 -20.17 -8.45
C VAL A 57 8.98 -20.62 -7.52
N SER A 58 10.20 -20.20 -7.82
CA SER A 58 11.36 -20.35 -6.94
C SER A 58 11.61 -19.07 -6.16
N VAL A 59 12.28 -19.21 -5.03
CA VAL A 59 12.69 -18.09 -4.17
C VAL A 59 14.20 -18.08 -4.11
N SER A 60 14.81 -16.93 -4.40
CA SER A 60 16.24 -16.68 -4.24
C SER A 60 16.50 -15.49 -3.33
N ASP A 61 17.76 -15.32 -2.92
CA ASP A 61 18.21 -14.15 -2.16
C ASP A 61 18.07 -12.86 -3.01
N GLY A 62 17.69 -11.76 -2.37
CA GLY A 62 17.51 -10.45 -3.00
C GLY A 62 18.79 -9.63 -3.17
N ALA A 63 19.88 -10.01 -2.51
CA ALA A 63 21.18 -9.35 -2.51
C ALA A 63 21.19 -7.86 -2.12
N GLY A 64 20.10 -7.35 -1.54
CA GLY A 64 19.89 -5.95 -1.23
C GLY A 64 19.75 -5.08 -2.48
N GLU A 65 19.26 -5.64 -3.59
CA GLU A 65 19.18 -4.99 -4.89
C GLU A 65 17.73 -4.67 -5.30
N ASP A 66 17.57 -3.55 -6.00
CA ASP A 66 16.34 -3.16 -6.67
C ASP A 66 16.54 -3.25 -8.19
N ALA A 67 15.57 -3.80 -8.91
CA ALA A 67 15.61 -3.92 -10.38
C ALA A 67 15.47 -2.58 -11.13
N TYR A 68 14.86 -1.59 -10.48
CA TYR A 68 14.33 -0.40 -11.15
C TYR A 68 14.44 0.88 -10.34
N GLY A 69 14.25 0.80 -9.01
CA GLY A 69 14.21 1.94 -8.09
C GLY A 69 12.83 2.19 -7.46
N HIS A 70 11.78 1.53 -7.96
CA HIS A 70 10.42 1.77 -7.47
C HIS A 70 10.25 1.24 -6.04
N GLY A 71 10.61 -0.01 -5.76
CA GLY A 71 10.55 -0.57 -4.41
C GLY A 71 11.43 0.19 -3.40
N THR A 72 12.59 0.69 -3.81
CA THR A 72 13.42 1.59 -2.99
C THR A 72 12.69 2.88 -2.61
N ALA A 73 12.00 3.50 -3.57
CA ALA A 73 11.16 4.68 -3.31
C ALA A 73 10.04 4.36 -2.31
N ILE A 74 9.35 3.23 -2.48
CA ILE A 74 8.28 2.77 -1.57
C ILE A 74 8.82 2.57 -0.15
N ALA A 75 9.97 1.90 -0.02
CA ALA A 75 10.62 1.64 1.26
C ALA A 75 11.00 2.93 2.00
N GLY A 76 11.49 3.94 1.27
CA GLY A 76 11.79 5.26 1.81
C GLY A 76 10.56 5.94 2.41
N ILE A 77 9.45 5.96 1.67
CA ILE A 77 8.19 6.57 2.14
C ILE A 77 7.69 5.88 3.41
N ILE A 78 7.75 4.54 3.46
CA ILE A 78 7.35 3.78 4.65
C ILE A 78 8.23 4.15 5.84
N ARG A 79 9.54 4.18 5.64
CA ARG A 79 10.54 4.46 6.69
C ARG A 79 10.42 5.87 7.25
N ASP A 80 10.05 6.85 6.43
CA ASP A 80 9.88 8.25 6.87
C ASP A 80 8.67 8.41 7.80
N ILE A 81 7.61 7.62 7.60
CA ILE A 81 6.35 7.73 8.34
C ILE A 81 6.28 6.77 9.53
N ALA A 82 6.74 5.53 9.35
CA ALA A 82 6.73 4.46 10.35
C ALA A 82 8.16 3.94 10.55
N PRO A 83 9.04 4.73 11.18
CA PRO A 83 10.46 4.41 11.24
C PRO A 83 10.72 3.05 11.90
N GLN A 84 10.06 2.71 12.99
CA GLN A 84 10.32 1.44 13.69
C GLN A 84 9.62 0.22 13.07
N ALA A 85 8.96 0.36 11.93
CA ALA A 85 8.42 -0.79 11.21
C ALA A 85 9.54 -1.67 10.64
N GLU A 86 9.36 -2.98 10.76
CA GLU A 86 10.20 -3.98 10.10
C GLU A 86 9.80 -4.09 8.62
N ILE A 87 10.68 -3.76 7.70
CA ILE A 87 10.41 -3.81 6.25
C ILE A 87 11.01 -5.07 5.64
N GLY A 88 10.23 -5.79 4.83
CA GLY A 88 10.69 -6.91 4.01
C GLY A 88 10.63 -6.57 2.52
N SER A 89 11.68 -6.91 1.78
CA SER A 89 11.75 -6.80 0.33
C SER A 89 11.30 -8.12 -0.30
N PHE A 90 10.17 -8.08 -1.02
CA PHE A 90 9.66 -9.21 -1.79
C PHE A 90 9.62 -8.81 -3.25
N ARG A 91 10.71 -9.05 -3.96
CA ARG A 91 10.83 -8.70 -5.37
C ARG A 91 9.97 -9.63 -6.21
N VAL A 92 8.83 -9.10 -6.65
CA VAL A 92 7.88 -9.78 -7.54
C VAL A 92 7.79 -9.10 -8.89
N LEU A 93 8.33 -7.89 -9.05
CA LEU A 93 8.35 -7.13 -10.30
C LEU A 93 9.75 -7.13 -10.94
N GLY A 94 9.77 -7.17 -12.27
CA GLY A 94 10.99 -7.03 -13.08
C GLY A 94 11.44 -5.57 -13.28
N ALA A 95 12.53 -5.39 -14.01
CA ALA A 95 13.07 -4.07 -14.38
C ALA A 95 12.16 -3.30 -15.35
N ASP A 96 11.21 -3.97 -15.99
CA ASP A 96 10.17 -3.40 -16.84
C ASP A 96 8.86 -3.07 -16.08
N LEU A 97 8.87 -3.21 -14.74
CA LEU A 97 7.70 -3.09 -13.86
C LEU A 97 6.60 -4.12 -14.16
N ALA A 98 6.90 -5.19 -14.91
CA ALA A 98 5.96 -6.25 -15.21
C ALA A 98 6.14 -7.44 -14.26
N SER A 99 5.07 -8.21 -14.13
CA SER A 99 5.09 -9.47 -13.41
C SER A 99 3.92 -10.36 -13.84
N ARG A 100 4.01 -11.63 -13.45
CA ARG A 100 2.93 -12.60 -13.61
C ARG A 100 2.15 -12.70 -12.30
N SER A 101 0.83 -12.82 -12.39
CA SER A 101 -0.05 -12.95 -11.21
C SER A 101 0.36 -14.10 -10.28
N VAL A 102 0.90 -15.20 -10.83
CA VAL A 102 1.41 -16.34 -10.04
C VAL A 102 2.63 -15.98 -9.18
N ILE A 103 3.52 -15.10 -9.67
CA ILE A 103 4.70 -14.63 -8.93
C ILE A 103 4.26 -13.72 -7.79
N ILE A 104 3.35 -12.76 -8.09
CA ILE A 104 2.78 -11.86 -7.09
C ILE A 104 2.07 -12.64 -5.98
N GLY A 105 1.21 -13.59 -6.35
CA GLY A 105 0.49 -14.42 -5.37
C GLY A 105 1.41 -15.29 -4.51
N ALA A 106 2.49 -15.84 -5.09
CA ALA A 106 3.51 -16.55 -4.34
C ALA A 106 4.25 -15.64 -3.35
N GLY A 107 4.56 -14.39 -3.75
CA GLY A 107 5.22 -13.40 -2.91
C GLY A 107 4.36 -13.00 -1.72
N ALA A 108 3.08 -12.72 -1.98
CA ALA A 108 2.10 -12.45 -0.95
C ALA A 108 2.00 -13.60 0.06
N ARG A 109 1.88 -14.84 -0.42
CA ARG A 109 1.82 -16.02 0.45
C ARG A 109 3.07 -16.25 1.27
N LEU A 110 4.24 -16.02 0.69
CA LEU A 110 5.50 -16.12 1.43
C LEU A 110 5.57 -15.07 2.53
N ALA A 111 5.18 -13.82 2.25
CA ALA A 111 5.10 -12.77 3.26
C ALA A 111 4.11 -13.12 4.38
N MET A 112 2.90 -13.58 4.04
CA MET A 112 1.93 -14.05 5.04
C MET A 112 2.48 -15.19 5.90
N ALA A 113 3.15 -16.18 5.28
CA ALA A 113 3.76 -17.29 6.00
C ALA A 113 4.91 -16.86 6.93
N ARG A 114 5.61 -15.76 6.60
CA ARG A 114 6.66 -15.15 7.44
C ARG A 114 6.11 -14.18 8.50
N GLY A 115 4.79 -14.10 8.63
CA GLY A 115 4.12 -13.32 9.68
C GLY A 115 4.16 -11.81 9.43
N TYR A 116 4.10 -11.39 8.17
CA TYR A 116 3.92 -9.98 7.84
C TYR A 116 2.48 -9.54 8.12
N HIS A 117 2.32 -8.33 8.66
CA HIS A 117 1.03 -7.78 9.06
C HIS A 117 0.38 -6.98 7.92
N ILE A 118 1.21 -6.36 7.08
CA ILE A 118 0.77 -5.50 5.97
C ILE A 118 1.52 -5.91 4.70
N LEU A 119 0.77 -6.11 3.61
CA LEU A 119 1.29 -6.27 2.26
C LEU A 119 1.06 -4.96 1.50
N ASN A 120 2.14 -4.25 1.16
CA ASN A 120 2.06 -3.06 0.32
C ASN A 120 2.21 -3.47 -1.16
N CYS A 121 1.18 -3.18 -1.96
CA CYS A 121 1.11 -3.45 -3.39
C CYS A 121 1.04 -2.13 -4.16
N SER A 122 2.19 -1.56 -4.49
CA SER A 122 2.28 -0.31 -5.27
C SER A 122 2.19 -0.55 -6.79
N PHE A 123 1.36 -1.50 -7.20
CA PHE A 123 1.14 -1.91 -8.59
C PHE A 123 -0.35 -2.17 -8.83
N GLY A 124 -0.74 -2.26 -10.11
CA GLY A 124 -2.09 -2.62 -10.51
C GLY A 124 -2.09 -3.47 -11.78
N CYS A 125 -2.83 -4.57 -11.77
CA CYS A 125 -3.09 -5.35 -12.97
C CYS A 125 -4.40 -4.88 -13.60
N ARG A 126 -4.37 -4.44 -14.87
CA ARG A 126 -5.57 -3.99 -15.60
C ARG A 126 -6.69 -5.02 -15.46
N GLY A 127 -7.91 -4.54 -15.24
CA GLY A 127 -9.12 -5.29 -14.91
C GLY A 127 -9.67 -6.26 -15.97
N ASP A 128 -8.79 -7.05 -16.58
CA ASP A 128 -9.17 -8.26 -17.30
C ASP A 128 -9.76 -9.26 -16.31
N ALA A 129 -10.89 -9.86 -16.69
CA ALA A 129 -11.59 -10.85 -15.87
C ALA A 129 -10.71 -12.06 -15.55
N ALA A 130 -9.77 -12.41 -16.44
CA ALA A 130 -8.83 -13.52 -16.26
C ALA A 130 -7.93 -13.35 -15.02
N PHE A 131 -7.68 -12.12 -14.57
CA PHE A 131 -6.83 -11.85 -13.42
C PHE A 131 -7.60 -11.76 -12.10
N VAL A 132 -8.94 -11.70 -12.12
CA VAL A 132 -9.76 -11.57 -10.90
C VAL A 132 -9.46 -12.69 -9.91
N LEU A 133 -9.65 -13.95 -10.31
CA LEU A 133 -9.48 -15.10 -9.41
C LEU A 133 -8.03 -15.28 -8.93
N PRO A 134 -7.00 -15.17 -9.79
CA PRO A 134 -5.61 -15.21 -9.33
C PRO A 134 -5.27 -14.21 -8.22
N PHE A 135 -5.87 -13.02 -8.23
CA PHE A 135 -5.68 -12.04 -7.15
C PHE A 135 -6.62 -12.27 -5.96
N LYS A 136 -7.89 -12.62 -6.21
CA LYS A 136 -8.91 -12.88 -5.19
C LYS A 136 -8.44 -13.94 -4.19
N ASP A 137 -7.85 -15.02 -4.71
CA ASP A 137 -7.43 -16.19 -3.93
C ASP A 137 -6.48 -15.84 -2.77
N TRP A 138 -5.38 -15.11 -3.06
CA TRP A 138 -4.43 -14.73 -2.00
C TRP A 138 -4.90 -13.51 -1.18
N VAL A 139 -5.74 -12.63 -1.74
CA VAL A 139 -6.32 -11.50 -1.01
C VAL A 139 -7.31 -11.97 0.05
N ASP A 140 -8.14 -12.96 -0.27
CA ASP A 140 -9.04 -13.59 0.70
C ASP A 140 -8.25 -14.36 1.76
N GLU A 141 -7.18 -15.06 1.36
CA GLU A 141 -6.27 -15.72 2.29
C GLU A 141 -5.65 -14.70 3.28
N ALA A 142 -5.21 -13.53 2.80
CA ALA A 142 -4.71 -12.45 3.64
C ALA A 142 -5.76 -11.97 4.63
N TYR A 143 -6.99 -11.73 4.16
CA TYR A 143 -8.10 -11.32 5.01
C TYR A 143 -8.36 -12.32 6.14
N LEU A 144 -8.43 -13.61 5.83
CA LEU A 144 -8.66 -14.70 6.79
C LEU A 144 -7.50 -14.88 7.79
N ARG A 145 -6.28 -14.53 7.39
CA ARG A 145 -5.08 -14.55 8.25
C ARG A 145 -4.86 -13.25 9.03
N HIS A 146 -5.80 -12.31 8.96
CA HIS A 146 -5.70 -10.98 9.56
C HIS A 146 -4.52 -10.15 9.03
N VAL A 147 -4.13 -10.37 7.78
CA VAL A 147 -3.10 -9.61 7.08
C VAL A 147 -3.76 -8.54 6.23
N HIS A 148 -3.30 -7.30 6.36
CA HIS A 148 -3.82 -6.17 5.61
C HIS A 148 -3.18 -6.10 4.22
N VAL A 149 -3.99 -5.89 3.19
CA VAL A 149 -3.50 -5.58 1.85
C VAL A 149 -3.76 -4.11 1.58
N VAL A 150 -2.70 -3.36 1.30
CA VAL A 150 -2.77 -1.93 0.94
C VAL A 150 -2.32 -1.80 -0.50
N SER A 151 -3.17 -1.25 -1.37
CA SER A 151 -2.92 -1.26 -2.81
C SER A 151 -3.08 0.12 -3.44
N ALA A 152 -2.19 0.43 -4.37
CA ALA A 152 -2.36 1.52 -5.31
C ALA A 152 -3.51 1.21 -6.29
N CYS A 153 -4.23 2.24 -6.74
CA CYS A 153 -5.23 2.16 -7.79
C CYS A 153 -4.71 2.67 -9.14
N SER A 154 -5.58 2.73 -10.16
CA SER A 154 -5.18 3.25 -11.48
C SER A 154 -4.79 4.72 -11.44
N ASN A 155 -3.62 5.03 -12.02
CA ASN A 155 -3.14 6.40 -12.21
C ASN A 155 -3.77 7.12 -13.41
N VAL A 156 -4.55 6.40 -14.23
CA VAL A 156 -5.22 6.97 -15.41
C VAL A 156 -6.61 7.47 -15.05
N ASP A 157 -7.36 6.65 -14.32
CA ASP A 157 -8.76 6.91 -13.99
C ASP A 157 -9.15 6.09 -12.76
N ILE A 158 -9.66 6.74 -11.71
CA ILE A 158 -10.02 6.07 -10.46
C ILE A 158 -11.07 4.96 -10.64
N ASP A 159 -11.95 5.08 -11.64
CA ASP A 159 -12.99 4.08 -11.93
C ASP A 159 -12.46 2.92 -12.80
N ARG A 160 -11.22 3.02 -13.28
CA ARG A 160 -10.58 1.93 -14.01
C ARG A 160 -10.20 0.83 -13.03
N ARG A 161 -10.86 -0.31 -13.17
CA ARG A 161 -10.61 -1.51 -12.38
C ARG A 161 -9.18 -2.00 -12.57
N GLU A 162 -8.47 -2.11 -11.45
CA GLU A 162 -7.15 -2.72 -11.34
C GLU A 162 -7.09 -3.62 -10.10
N TRP A 163 -6.42 -4.76 -10.23
CA TRP A 163 -6.26 -5.75 -9.16
C TRP A 163 -4.90 -5.60 -8.48
N PRO A 164 -4.81 -5.71 -7.14
CA PRO A 164 -5.87 -6.10 -6.21
C PRO A 164 -6.77 -4.94 -5.70
N SER A 165 -6.50 -3.68 -6.09
CA SER A 165 -7.20 -2.51 -5.54
C SER A 165 -8.74 -2.51 -5.66
N HIS A 166 -9.34 -3.21 -6.59
CA HIS A 166 -10.80 -3.27 -6.70
C HIS A 166 -11.47 -4.39 -5.88
N PHE A 167 -10.85 -4.86 -4.79
CA PHE A 167 -11.50 -5.75 -3.82
C PHE A 167 -11.93 -5.03 -2.54
N PRO A 168 -13.15 -5.30 -2.00
CA PRO A 168 -13.65 -4.64 -0.78
C PRO A 168 -12.79 -4.85 0.46
N THR A 169 -12.01 -5.94 0.53
CA THR A 169 -11.13 -6.24 1.66
C THR A 169 -9.79 -5.53 1.60
N VAL A 170 -9.46 -4.90 0.47
CA VAL A 170 -8.19 -4.18 0.26
C VAL A 170 -8.35 -2.74 0.71
N VAL A 171 -7.33 -2.20 1.38
CA VAL A 171 -7.21 -0.77 1.65
C VAL A 171 -6.68 -0.11 0.38
N SER A 172 -7.60 0.39 -0.43
CA SER A 172 -7.32 0.91 -1.77
C SER A 172 -7.11 2.41 -1.75
N VAL A 173 -5.97 2.83 -2.31
CA VAL A 173 -5.45 4.18 -2.10
C VAL A 173 -5.18 4.88 -3.42
N ASN A 174 -5.81 6.02 -3.62
CA ASN A 174 -5.52 6.97 -4.69
C ASN A 174 -4.53 8.05 -4.23
N MET A 175 -3.95 8.77 -5.18
CA MET A 175 -3.23 10.02 -4.90
C MET A 175 -4.21 11.20 -4.73
N ALA A 176 -3.90 12.09 -3.80
CA ALA A 176 -4.57 13.36 -3.57
C ALA A 176 -3.56 14.51 -3.48
N ARG A 177 -4.02 15.75 -3.65
CA ARG A 177 -3.24 16.98 -3.38
C ARG A 177 -3.41 17.30 -1.91
N THR A 178 -2.64 16.63 -1.08
CA THR A 178 -2.72 16.76 0.38
C THR A 178 -1.35 16.54 1.01
N GLU A 179 -1.22 16.99 2.26
CA GLU A 179 0.01 16.86 3.04
C GLU A 179 0.27 15.41 3.47
N THR A 180 1.54 15.07 3.68
CA THR A 180 1.92 13.75 4.21
C THR A 180 1.28 13.50 5.57
N GLY A 181 0.66 12.33 5.74
CA GLY A 181 -0.03 11.95 6.98
C GLY A 181 -1.52 12.35 7.02
N VAL A 182 -1.99 13.15 6.06
CA VAL A 182 -3.41 13.41 5.84
C VAL A 182 -3.95 12.41 4.81
N PHE A 183 -5.12 11.85 5.08
CA PHE A 183 -5.81 10.97 4.16
C PHE A 183 -7.31 11.25 4.17
N HIS A 184 -7.93 11.02 3.02
CA HIS A 184 -9.32 11.31 2.75
C HIS A 184 -10.07 10.03 2.45
N HIS A 185 -11.37 10.02 2.78
CA HIS A 185 -12.27 8.93 2.42
C HIS A 185 -13.23 9.36 1.31
N LEU A 186 -13.30 8.55 0.25
CA LEU A 186 -14.16 8.74 -0.91
C LEU A 186 -15.36 7.79 -0.86
N PRO A 187 -16.55 8.25 -0.44
CA PRO A 187 -17.71 7.39 -0.26
C PRO A 187 -18.24 6.84 -1.59
N GLY A 188 -18.70 5.58 -1.60
CA GLY A 188 -19.37 4.95 -2.75
C GLY A 188 -18.43 4.40 -3.84
N HIS A 189 -17.12 4.41 -3.61
CA HIS A 189 -16.10 3.82 -4.50
C HIS A 189 -15.41 2.64 -3.83
N LEU A 190 -14.81 1.73 -4.60
CA LEU A 190 -13.95 0.66 -4.03
C LEU A 190 -12.52 1.16 -3.77
N VAL A 191 -12.12 2.24 -4.43
CA VAL A 191 -10.93 3.03 -4.09
C VAL A 191 -11.34 4.07 -3.06
N GLU A 192 -11.47 3.61 -1.81
CA GLU A 192 -12.11 4.37 -0.73
C GLU A 192 -11.21 5.41 -0.08
N PHE A 193 -9.89 5.33 -0.27
CA PHE A 193 -8.95 6.23 0.37
C PHE A 193 -8.12 7.02 -0.63
N ALA A 194 -7.65 8.19 -0.21
CA ALA A 194 -6.62 8.92 -0.93
C ALA A 194 -5.69 9.66 0.02
N THR A 195 -4.41 9.76 -0.32
CA THR A 195 -3.41 10.49 0.46
C THR A 195 -2.34 11.09 -0.46
N GLY A 196 -1.35 11.77 0.12
CA GLY A 196 -0.25 12.40 -0.60
C GLY A 196 0.46 11.39 -1.51
N GLY A 197 0.58 11.73 -2.79
CA GLY A 197 1.24 10.91 -3.81
C GLY A 197 1.61 11.70 -5.07
N GLN A 198 1.58 13.03 -5.00
CA GLN A 198 1.90 13.94 -6.10
C GLN A 198 3.16 14.74 -5.76
N GLY A 199 4.09 14.80 -6.70
CA GLY A 199 5.35 15.52 -6.53
C GLY A 199 6.22 15.01 -5.37
N VAL A 200 6.13 13.72 -5.04
CA VAL A 200 6.88 13.12 -3.92
C VAL A 200 8.35 13.02 -4.29
N SER A 201 9.25 13.57 -3.46
CA SER A 201 10.69 13.36 -3.59
C SER A 201 11.07 12.06 -2.89
N ALA A 202 11.42 11.02 -3.65
CA ALA A 202 11.67 9.69 -3.12
C ALA A 202 13.08 9.17 -3.48
N PRO A 203 13.69 8.32 -2.63
CA PRO A 203 14.94 7.66 -2.98
C PRO A 203 14.78 6.79 -4.23
N TRP A 204 15.86 6.65 -4.99
CA TRP A 204 15.87 5.93 -6.25
C TRP A 204 17.19 5.17 -6.41
N ILE A 205 17.18 4.13 -7.25
CA ILE A 205 18.34 3.25 -7.42
C ILE A 205 19.65 4.00 -7.72
N GLY A 206 20.76 3.51 -7.19
CA GLY A 206 22.09 4.08 -7.36
C GLY A 206 22.36 5.26 -6.42
N GLY A 207 21.68 5.30 -5.27
CA GLY A 207 21.78 6.41 -4.31
C GLY A 207 21.10 7.71 -4.79
N GLY A 208 20.25 7.64 -5.81
CA GLY A 208 19.60 8.77 -6.44
C GLY A 208 18.35 9.26 -5.70
N VAL A 209 17.79 10.36 -6.18
CA VAL A 209 16.48 10.86 -5.74
C VAL A 209 15.68 11.22 -6.98
N LYS A 210 14.38 10.91 -6.96
CA LYS A 210 13.47 11.20 -8.07
C LYS A 210 12.18 11.81 -7.56
N THR A 211 11.73 12.88 -8.21
CA THR A 211 10.38 13.41 -8.02
C THR A 211 9.38 12.56 -8.80
N VAL A 212 8.40 12.00 -8.10
CA VAL A 212 7.48 11.01 -8.63
C VAL A 212 6.03 11.35 -8.30
N THR A 213 5.09 10.80 -9.07
CA THR A 213 3.65 11.05 -8.90
C THR A 213 2.85 9.80 -9.27
N GLY A 214 1.91 9.43 -8.41
CA GLY A 214 1.06 8.26 -8.58
C GLY A 214 0.50 7.73 -7.27
N SER A 215 -0.59 6.98 -7.37
CA SER A 215 -1.17 6.16 -6.30
C SER A 215 -0.17 5.14 -5.74
N SER A 216 0.82 4.72 -6.55
CA SER A 216 1.92 3.85 -6.12
C SER A 216 2.75 4.45 -4.97
N TYR A 217 2.80 5.79 -4.87
CA TYR A 217 3.48 6.51 -3.80
C TYR A 217 2.53 6.92 -2.67
N ALA A 218 1.22 6.86 -2.89
CA ALA A 218 0.20 7.08 -1.85
C ALA A 218 -0.07 5.80 -1.03
N ALA A 219 -0.05 4.63 -1.68
CA ALA A 219 -0.18 3.33 -1.01
C ALA A 219 0.78 3.12 0.17
N PRO A 220 2.11 3.37 0.04
CA PRO A 220 3.03 3.24 1.18
C PRO A 220 2.78 4.23 2.31
N VAL A 221 2.26 5.44 2.01
CA VAL A 221 1.85 6.40 3.05
C VAL A 221 0.75 5.78 3.91
N MET A 222 -0.28 5.22 3.27
CA MET A 222 -1.36 4.54 3.99
C MET A 222 -0.89 3.28 4.72
N ALA A 223 0.00 2.48 4.11
CA ALA A 223 0.59 1.30 4.74
C ALA A 223 1.36 1.66 6.02
N ALA A 224 2.13 2.76 5.97
CA ALA A 224 2.86 3.26 7.12
C ALA A 224 1.92 3.83 8.20
N LEU A 225 0.89 4.61 7.83
CA LEU A 225 -0.11 5.09 8.79
C LEU A 225 -0.85 3.93 9.49
N LEU A 226 -1.22 2.90 8.73
CA LEU A 226 -1.79 1.67 9.29
C LEU A 226 -0.81 1.01 10.27
N ALA A 227 0.49 0.94 9.95
CA ALA A 227 1.49 0.41 10.87
C ALA A 227 1.62 1.23 12.17
N ARG A 228 1.58 2.56 12.10
CA ARG A 228 1.57 3.44 13.29
C ARG A 228 0.36 3.19 14.17
N MET A 229 -0.81 3.00 13.55
CA MET A 229 -2.03 2.67 14.29
C MET A 229 -1.87 1.34 15.02
N LEU A 230 -1.54 0.27 14.28
CA LEU A 230 -1.43 -1.08 14.81
C LEU A 230 -0.33 -1.23 15.87
N SER A 231 0.77 -0.46 15.80
CA SER A 231 1.86 -0.54 16.79
C SER A 231 1.46 -0.05 18.19
N ARG A 232 0.37 0.71 18.30
CA ARG A 232 -0.13 1.26 19.58
C ARG A 232 -1.45 0.63 20.01
N THR A 233 -2.30 0.25 19.06
CA THR A 233 -3.61 -0.37 19.34
C THR A 233 -3.53 -1.90 19.42
N GLY A 234 -2.44 -2.50 18.94
CA GLY A 234 -2.32 -3.93 18.72
C GLY A 234 -2.90 -4.37 17.37
N PRO A 235 -2.65 -5.63 16.96
CA PRO A 235 -3.19 -6.19 15.73
C PRO A 235 -4.73 -6.15 15.69
N MET A 236 -5.29 -5.76 14.54
CA MET A 236 -6.73 -5.73 14.30
C MET A 236 -7.07 -6.49 13.02
N HIS A 237 -8.27 -7.06 12.97
CA HIS A 237 -8.77 -7.66 11.73
C HIS A 237 -8.92 -6.57 10.63
N PRO A 238 -8.61 -6.86 9.36
CA PRO A 238 -8.77 -5.93 8.24
C PRO A 238 -10.09 -5.15 8.17
N VAL A 239 -11.23 -5.78 8.47
CA VAL A 239 -12.54 -5.10 8.47
C VAL A 239 -12.60 -4.00 9.54
N VAL A 240 -12.11 -4.27 10.75
CA VAL A 240 -12.12 -3.30 11.86
C VAL A 240 -11.16 -2.16 11.57
N ALA A 241 -9.92 -2.48 11.17
CA ALA A 241 -8.92 -1.46 10.86
C ALA A 241 -9.39 -0.54 9.71
N LYS A 242 -10.01 -1.11 8.67
CA LYS A 242 -10.52 -0.33 7.54
C LYS A 242 -11.70 0.58 7.95
N SER A 243 -12.60 0.10 8.81
CA SER A 243 -13.66 0.93 9.39
C SER A 243 -13.10 2.06 10.25
N VAL A 244 -12.11 1.78 11.11
CA VAL A 244 -11.45 2.81 11.93
C VAL A 244 -10.76 3.85 11.05
N LEU A 245 -10.02 3.43 10.02
CA LEU A 245 -9.41 4.36 9.05
C LEU A 245 -10.47 5.23 8.38
N ARG A 246 -11.59 4.64 7.92
CA ARG A 246 -12.69 5.39 7.32
C ARG A 246 -13.24 6.48 8.24
N GLU A 247 -13.45 6.18 9.52
CA GLU A 247 -13.97 7.15 10.50
C GLU A 247 -12.95 8.23 10.88
N LEU A 248 -11.65 7.95 10.75
CA LEU A 248 -10.58 8.90 11.04
C LEU A 248 -10.16 9.74 9.82
N ALA A 249 -10.54 9.31 8.62
CA ALA A 249 -10.24 10.01 7.39
C ALA A 249 -10.92 11.38 7.34
N GLN A 250 -10.27 12.35 6.71
CA GLN A 250 -10.93 13.59 6.37
C GLN A 250 -11.99 13.34 5.29
N PRO A 251 -13.11 14.09 5.29
CA PRO A 251 -14.03 14.07 4.16
C PRO A 251 -13.29 14.41 2.86
N TRP A 252 -13.71 13.75 1.77
CA TRP A 252 -13.23 14.12 0.44
C TRP A 252 -13.68 15.54 0.08
N GLN A 253 -12.76 16.30 -0.53
CA GLN A 253 -13.03 17.62 -1.08
C GLN A 253 -12.50 17.70 -2.52
N ASP A 254 -13.18 18.45 -3.39
CA ASP A 254 -12.84 18.50 -4.82
C ASP A 254 -11.48 19.16 -5.11
N ASP A 255 -11.02 20.03 -4.21
CA ASP A 255 -9.74 20.73 -4.31
C ASP A 255 -8.54 19.79 -4.08
N VAL A 256 -8.72 18.72 -3.30
CA VAL A 256 -7.69 17.68 -3.10
C VAL A 256 -7.66 16.65 -4.25
N ALA A 257 -8.63 16.67 -5.18
CA ALA A 257 -8.77 15.67 -6.23
C ALA A 257 -7.62 15.63 -7.24
N ALA A 258 -6.86 14.54 -7.32
CA ALA A 258 -5.80 14.40 -8.34
C ALA A 258 -6.35 14.32 -9.78
N ARG A 259 -5.47 14.44 -10.77
CA ARG A 259 -5.84 14.51 -12.20
C ARG A 259 -6.61 13.28 -12.73
N ASN A 260 -6.45 12.13 -12.08
CA ASN A 260 -7.12 10.88 -12.45
C ASN A 260 -8.55 10.74 -11.87
N VAL A 261 -9.02 11.73 -11.11
CA VAL A 261 -10.41 11.78 -10.63
C VAL A 261 -11.22 12.66 -11.60
N ARG A 262 -12.13 12.05 -12.37
CA ARG A 262 -12.99 12.81 -13.29
C ARG A 262 -14.08 13.55 -12.51
N ARG A 263 -14.49 14.74 -12.98
CA ARG A 263 -15.54 15.58 -12.36
C ARG A 263 -16.87 14.86 -12.09
N ALA A 264 -17.23 13.82 -12.85
CA ALA A 264 -18.47 13.05 -12.64
C ALA A 264 -18.48 12.20 -11.35
N VAL A 265 -17.30 11.94 -10.76
CA VAL A 265 -17.16 11.28 -9.45
C VAL A 265 -17.57 12.23 -8.32
N LEU A 266 -17.31 13.53 -8.49
CA LEU A 266 -17.57 14.57 -7.49
C LEU A 266 -19.07 14.85 -7.31
N SER A 267 -19.88 14.69 -8.37
CA SER A 267 -21.34 14.90 -8.31
C SER A 267 -22.10 13.81 -7.54
N ARG A 268 -21.51 12.63 -7.31
CA ARG A 268 -22.11 11.56 -6.51
C ARG A 268 -21.81 11.69 -5.01
N ALA A 269 -20.71 12.36 -4.65
CA ALA A 269 -20.37 12.65 -3.26
C ALA A 269 -21.15 13.85 -2.70
N GLY A 270 -21.67 14.74 -3.57
CA GLY A 270 -22.41 15.94 -3.19
C GLY A 270 -23.95 15.82 -3.17
N SER A 271 -24.53 14.64 -3.41
CA SER A 271 -25.98 14.45 -3.46
C SER A 271 -26.62 13.91 -2.18
N GLU A 272 -25.87 13.82 -1.08
CA GLU A 272 -26.39 13.46 0.26
C GLU A 272 -26.26 14.66 1.22
N SER A 273 -26.98 15.76 0.89
CA SER A 273 -27.24 16.88 1.81
C SER A 273 -28.71 16.96 2.18
#